data_AF-A0A7S1R3I1-F1
#
_entry.id   AF-A0A7S1R3I1-F1
#
_cell.length_a   1.000
_cell.length_b   1.000
_cell.length_c   1.000
_cell.angle_alpha   90.00
_cell.angle_beta   90.00
_cell.angle_gamma   90.00
#
_symmetry.space_group_name_H-M   'P 1'
#
loop_
_entity.id
_entity.type
_entity.pdbx_description
1 polymer ?
#
loop_
_entity_poly.entity_id
_entity_poly.type
_entity_poly.pdbx_seq_one_letter_code
_entity_poly.pdbx_strand_id
1 'polypeptide(L)'
;VAGVVIDGFYELVSVAFPLVFIVAFLYTQKKVINELITEKETKVRESLRMMGVGSFAIVGSWYVTYAVIFGILCFIFTAVASVQIFPLSSSILIFALFWLWCMSFLSFA
;
A
#
# COMPACT_ATOMS: atom_id res chain seq x y z
N VAL A 1 -1.88 -40.33 11.09
CA VAL A 1 -1.30 -39.34 12.02
C VAL A 1 -0.32 -38.50 11.23
N ALA A 2 -0.83 -37.49 10.52
CA ALA A 2 0.00 -36.62 9.68
C ALA A 2 0.68 -35.61 10.62
N GLY A 3 2.00 -35.72 10.74
CA GLY A 3 2.79 -34.81 11.56
C GLY A 3 2.63 -33.38 11.06
N VAL A 4 2.05 -32.53 11.91
CA VAL A 4 2.21 -31.09 11.75
C VAL A 4 3.71 -30.83 11.93
N VAL A 5 4.39 -30.50 10.85
CA VAL A 5 5.75 -29.96 10.93
C VAL A 5 5.60 -28.56 11.50
N ILE A 6 5.82 -28.43 12.81
CA ILE A 6 5.79 -27.15 13.51
C ILE A 6 7.16 -26.51 13.26
N ASP A 7 7.27 -25.76 12.17
CA ASP A 7 8.45 -24.96 11.92
C ASP A 7 8.46 -23.78 12.89
N GLY A 8 9.26 -23.87 13.97
CA GLY A 8 9.39 -22.81 14.98
C GLY A 8 9.82 -21.46 14.39
N PHE A 9 10.37 -21.45 13.18
CA PHE A 9 10.62 -20.23 12.41
C PHE A 9 9.33 -19.47 12.06
N TYR A 10 8.30 -20.15 11.55
CA TYR A 10 7.04 -19.47 11.17
C TYR A 10 6.26 -18.99 12.39
N GLU A 11 6.36 -19.67 13.53
CA GLU A 11 5.75 -19.22 14.79
C GLU A 11 6.39 -17.90 15.27
N LEU A 12 7.72 -17.81 15.23
CA LEU A 12 8.45 -16.61 15.63
C LEU A 12 8.29 -15.47 14.61
N VAL A 13 8.31 -15.79 13.30
CA VAL A 13 8.07 -14.82 12.23
C VAL A 13 6.64 -14.30 12.26
N SER A 14 5.64 -15.12 12.61
CA SER A 14 4.24 -14.67 12.66
C SER A 14 4.02 -13.48 13.60
N VAL A 15 4.79 -13.39 14.68
CA VAL A 15 4.74 -12.29 15.65
C VAL A 15 5.47 -11.06 15.13
N ALA A 16 6.61 -11.23 14.44
CA ALA A 16 7.44 -10.14 13.94
C ALA A 16 6.96 -9.57 12.59
N PHE A 17 6.26 -10.39 11.78
CA PHE A 17 5.85 -10.07 10.42
C PHE A 17 5.00 -8.79 10.32
N PRO A 18 3.97 -8.55 11.17
CA PRO A 18 3.22 -7.30 11.13
C PRO A 18 4.08 -6.07 11.39
N LEU A 19 5.07 -6.18 12.29
CA LEU A 19 5.94 -5.08 12.67
C LEU A 19 6.88 -4.70 11.51
N VAL A 20 7.51 -5.71 10.90
CA VAL A 20 8.36 -5.52 9.71
C VAL A 20 7.54 -4.95 8.55
N PHE A 21 6.31 -5.45 8.37
CA PHE A 21 5.40 -5.00 7.32
C PHE A 21 5.00 -3.52 7.50
N ILE A 22 4.68 -3.09 8.72
CA ILE A 22 4.39 -1.68 9.03
C ILE A 22 5.61 -0.79 8.74
N VAL A 23 6.80 -1.18 9.22
CA VAL A 23 8.02 -0.39 9.05
C VAL A 23 8.40 -0.25 7.58
N ALA A 24 8.25 -1.31 6.78
CA ALA A 24 8.53 -1.29 5.35
C ALA A 24 7.64 -0.30 4.58
N PHE A 25 6.34 -0.22 4.94
CA PHE A 25 5.40 0.68 4.29
C PHE A 25 5.40 2.11 4.86
N LEU A 26 5.98 2.32 6.05
CA LEU A 26 6.01 3.62 6.70
C LEU A 26 6.67 4.69 5.82
N TYR A 27 7.79 4.36 5.17
CA TYR A 27 8.47 5.30 4.28
C TYR A 27 7.57 5.74 3.11
N THR A 28 6.91 4.77 2.47
CA THR A 28 5.98 5.01 1.37
C THR A 28 4.82 5.89 1.80
N GLN A 29 4.25 5.66 2.99
CA GLN A 29 3.20 6.53 3.53
C GLN A 29 3.68 7.96 3.75
N LYS A 30 4.85 8.14 4.36
CA LYS A 30 5.41 9.47 4.62
C LYS A 30 5.64 10.24 3.32
N LYS A 31 6.08 9.57 2.26
CA LYS A 31 6.26 10.20 0.95
C LYS A 31 4.96 10.73 0.36
N VAL A 32 3.89 9.92 0.36
CA VAL A 32 2.58 10.33 -0.16
C VAL A 32 2.04 11.54 0.60
N ILE A 33 2.12 11.51 1.93
CA ILE A 33 1.68 12.63 2.79
C ILE A 33 2.50 13.88 2.49
N ASN A 34 3.82 13.75 2.33
CA ASN A 34 4.69 14.89 2.03
C ASN A 34 4.31 15.56 0.70
N GLU A 35 4.07 14.79 -0.37
CA GLU A 35 3.64 15.35 -1.66
C GLU A 35 2.29 16.09 -1.53
N LEU A 36 1.34 15.52 -0.78
CA LEU A 36 0.05 16.17 -0.53
C LEU A 36 0.19 17.46 0.29
N ILE A 37 1.15 17.53 1.22
CA ILE A 37 1.47 18.74 1.98
C ILE A 37 2.13 19.77 1.05
N THR A 38 3.11 19.36 0.24
CA THR A 38 3.77 20.26 -0.72
C THR A 38 2.77 20.87 -1.70
N GLU A 39 1.80 20.11 -2.19
CA GLU A 39 0.71 20.63 -3.03
C GLU A 39 -0.17 21.67 -2.30
N LYS A 40 -0.39 21.48 -0.99
CA LYS A 40 -1.10 22.46 -0.15
C LYS A 40 -0.26 23.73 0.07
N GLU A 41 1.03 23.59 0.37
CA GLU A 41 1.94 24.72 0.64
C GLU A 41 2.17 25.58 -0.60
N THR A 42 2.32 24.95 -1.76
CA THR A 42 2.49 25.64 -3.06
C THR A 42 1.20 26.29 -3.57
N LYS A 43 0.08 26.11 -2.86
CA LYS A 43 -1.26 26.62 -3.23
C LYS A 43 -1.72 26.17 -4.62
N VAL A 44 -1.20 25.04 -5.11
CA VAL A 44 -1.58 24.48 -6.42
C VAL A 44 -3.09 24.19 -6.47
N ARG A 45 -3.67 23.75 -5.34
CA ARG A 45 -5.12 23.53 -5.20
C ARG A 45 -5.94 24.80 -5.41
N GLU A 46 -5.45 25.95 -4.96
CA GLU A 46 -6.10 27.24 -5.14
C GLU A 46 -6.04 27.66 -6.61
N SER A 47 -4.87 27.51 -7.22
CA SER A 47 -4.64 27.79 -8.65
C SER A 47 -5.56 26.96 -9.56
N LEU A 48 -5.70 25.66 -9.27
CA LEU A 48 -6.61 24.77 -10.00
C LEU A 48 -8.08 25.18 -9.86
N ARG A 49 -8.49 25.64 -8.68
CA ARG A 49 -9.85 26.17 -8.47
C ARG A 49 -10.09 27.45 -9.23
N MET A 50 -9.11 28.35 -9.32
CA MET A 50 -9.20 29.57 -10.13
C MET A 50 -9.35 29.26 -11.63
N MET A 51 -8.79 28.14 -12.09
CA MET A 51 -8.96 27.62 -13.46
C MET A 51 -10.29 26.86 -13.68
N GLY A 52 -11.18 26.84 -12.68
CA GLY A 52 -12.51 26.20 -12.79
C GLY A 52 -12.53 24.70 -12.51
N VAL A 53 -11.46 24.12 -11.99
CA VAL A 53 -11.43 22.70 -11.63
C VAL A 53 -12.23 22.45 -10.35
N GLY A 54 -13.20 21.54 -10.43
CA GLY A 54 -14.03 21.16 -9.28
C GLY A 54 -13.22 20.44 -8.20
N SER A 55 -13.53 20.70 -6.92
CA SER A 55 -12.80 20.11 -5.77
C SER A 55 -12.79 18.57 -5.77
N PHE A 56 -13.86 17.93 -6.26
CA PHE A 56 -13.93 16.48 -6.39
C PHE A 56 -12.95 15.93 -7.43
N ALA A 57 -12.73 16.65 -8.53
CA ALA A 57 -11.78 16.24 -9.56
C ALA A 57 -10.34 16.26 -9.04
N ILE A 58 -10.01 17.25 -8.19
CA ILE A 58 -8.69 17.35 -7.57
C ILE A 58 -8.45 16.16 -6.63
N VAL A 59 -9.39 15.87 -5.72
CA VAL A 59 -9.27 14.71 -4.82
C VAL A 59 -9.24 13.39 -5.60
N GLY A 60 -10.12 13.24 -6.59
CA GLY A 60 -10.16 12.07 -7.45
C GLY A 60 -8.85 11.82 -8.19
N SER A 61 -8.16 12.87 -8.64
CA SER A 61 -6.88 12.75 -9.33
C SER A 61 -5.80 12.12 -8.45
N TRP A 62 -5.74 12.45 -7.16
CA TRP A 62 -4.78 11.84 -6.22
C TRP A 62 -5.12 10.37 -6.01
N TYR A 63 -6.39 10.04 -5.77
CA TYR A 63 -6.81 8.64 -5.58
C TYR A 63 -6.48 7.78 -6.79
N VAL A 64 -6.75 8.26 -8.00
CA VAL A 64 -6.45 7.51 -9.24
C VAL A 64 -4.95 7.35 -9.42
N THR A 65 -4.17 8.43 -9.27
CA THR A 65 -2.71 8.39 -9.48
C THR A 65 -2.04 7.43 -8.51
N TYR A 66 -2.36 7.52 -7.21
CA TYR A 66 -1.77 6.63 -6.22
C TYR A 66 -2.31 5.20 -6.28
N ALA A 67 -3.57 4.99 -6.66
CA ALA A 67 -4.11 3.65 -6.88
C ALA A 67 -3.34 2.91 -7.98
N VAL A 68 -3.02 3.59 -9.09
CA VAL A 68 -2.25 2.98 -10.18
C VAL A 68 -0.83 2.65 -9.73
N ILE A 69 -0.15 3.60 -9.06
CA ILE A 69 1.23 3.39 -8.56
C ILE A 69 1.28 2.23 -7.57
N PHE A 70 0.38 2.21 -6.59
CA PHE A 70 0.32 1.11 -5.62
C PHE A 70 -0.10 -0.21 -6.25
N GLY A 71 -0.87 -0.18 -7.35
CA GLY A 71 -1.30 -1.40 -8.04
C GLY A 71 -0.10 -2.13 -8.63
N ILE A 72 0.73 -1.38 -9.34
CA ILE A 72 1.97 -1.89 -9.93
C ILE A 72 2.89 -2.45 -8.83
N LEU A 73 3.07 -1.71 -7.72
CA LEU A 73 3.88 -2.17 -6.59
C LEU A 73 3.33 -3.45 -5.96
N CYS A 74 2.00 -3.55 -5.76
CA CYS A 74 1.36 -4.74 -5.21
C CYS A 74 1.52 -5.96 -6.12
N PHE A 75 1.48 -5.79 -7.45
CA PHE A 75 1.77 -6.87 -8.39
C PHE A 75 3.20 -7.40 -8.22
N ILE A 76 4.18 -6.50 -8.11
CA ILE A 76 5.58 -6.88 -7.90
C ILE A 76 5.75 -7.62 -6.55
N PHE A 77 5.18 -7.09 -5.47
CA PHE A 77 5.26 -7.73 -4.16
C PHE A 77 4.57 -9.10 -4.12
N THR A 78 3.42 -9.24 -4.79
CA THR A 78 2.71 -10.52 -4.88
C THR A 78 3.53 -11.56 -5.63
N ALA A 79 4.16 -11.17 -6.74
CA ALA A 79 5.03 -12.07 -7.50
C ALA A 79 6.18 -12.59 -6.65
N VAL A 80 6.87 -11.71 -5.92
CA VAL A 80 7.98 -12.11 -5.03
C VAL A 80 7.51 -12.95 -3.85
N ALA A 81 6.43 -12.52 -3.18
CA ALA A 81 5.92 -13.18 -1.98
C ALA A 81 5.36 -14.58 -2.27
N SER A 82 4.69 -14.76 -3.42
CA SER A 82 4.15 -16.07 -3.82
C SER A 82 5.23 -17.11 -4.10
N VAL A 83 6.40 -16.70 -4.61
CA VAL A 83 7.49 -17.63 -4.92
C VAL A 83 8.35 -17.94 -3.70
N GLN A 84 8.65 -16.94 -2.87
CA GLN A 84 9.67 -17.07 -1.81
C GLN A 84 9.10 -17.32 -0.41
N ILE A 85 7.93 -16.73 -0.09
CA ILE A 85 7.46 -16.64 1.30
C ILE A 85 6.23 -17.53 1.52
N PHE A 86 5.28 -17.52 0.58
CA PHE A 86 4.01 -18.24 0.72
C PHE A 86 3.72 -19.14 -0.49
N PRO A 87 4.53 -20.19 -0.70
CA PRO A 87 4.41 -21.07 -1.87
C PRO A 87 3.10 -21.87 -1.91
N LEU A 88 2.43 -22.03 -0.76
CA LEU A 88 1.19 -22.81 -0.62
C LEU A 88 -0.08 -21.95 -0.64
N SER A 89 0.04 -20.62 -0.64
CA SER A 89 -1.10 -19.71 -0.57
C SER A 89 -1.54 -19.23 -1.96
N SER A 90 -2.83 -18.94 -2.12
CA SER A 90 -3.34 -18.42 -3.38
C SER A 90 -2.83 -17.01 -3.65
N SER A 91 -2.26 -16.78 -4.83
CA SER A 91 -1.69 -15.47 -5.22
C SER A 91 -2.72 -14.34 -5.20
N ILE A 92 -4.01 -14.64 -5.44
CA ILE A 92 -5.11 -13.67 -5.36
C ILE A 92 -5.27 -13.09 -3.95
N LEU A 93 -5.18 -13.93 -2.91
CA LEU A 93 -5.34 -13.48 -1.52
C LEU A 93 -4.15 -12.61 -1.08
N ILE A 94 -2.94 -12.98 -1.50
CA ILE A 94 -1.72 -12.21 -1.24
C ILE A 94 -1.83 -10.82 -1.91
N PHE A 95 -2.27 -10.77 -3.16
CA PHE A 95 -2.50 -9.51 -3.87
C PHE A 95 -3.56 -8.65 -3.17
N ALA A 96 -4.72 -9.24 -2.84
CA ALA A 96 -5.80 -8.53 -2.17
C ALA A 96 -5.35 -7.96 -0.82
N LEU A 97 -4.52 -8.69 -0.07
CA LEU A 97 -3.97 -8.22 1.20
C LEU A 97 -3.08 -6.98 1.03
N PHE A 98 -2.10 -7.02 0.12
CA PHE A 98 -1.24 -5.86 -0.14
C PHE A 98 -2.03 -4.68 -0.71
N TRP A 99 -2.97 -4.94 -1.61
CA TRP A 99 -3.80 -3.92 -2.24
C TRP A 99 -4.71 -3.20 -1.24
N LEU A 100 -5.45 -3.95 -0.42
CA LEU A 100 -6.34 -3.39 0.61
C LEU A 100 -5.56 -2.61 1.66
N TRP A 101 -4.36 -3.07 2.03
CA TRP A 101 -3.46 -2.36 2.93
C TRP A 101 -3.08 -0.98 2.38
N CYS A 102 -2.63 -0.91 1.12
CA CYS A 102 -2.33 0.36 0.46
C CYS A 102 -3.56 1.29 0.35
N MET A 103 -4.74 0.73 0.06
CA MET A 103 -5.98 1.51 -0.02
C MET A 103 -6.42 2.07 1.33
N SER A 104 -6.25 1.31 2.42
CA SER A 104 -6.52 1.81 3.77
C SER A 104 -5.71 3.06 4.07
N PHE A 105 -4.45 3.11 3.63
CA PHE A 105 -3.60 4.28 3.84
C PHE A 105 -4.03 5.50 3.04
N LEU A 106 -4.48 5.33 1.80
CA LEU A 106 -5.02 6.42 1.01
C LEU A 106 -6.29 7.01 1.61
N SER A 107 -7.13 6.17 2.23
CA SER A 107 -8.34 6.64 2.91
C SER A 107 -8.04 7.54 4.12
N PHE A 108 -6.87 7.42 4.74
CA PHE A 108 -6.46 8.23 5.90
C PHE A 108 -5.60 9.45 5.53
N ALA A 109 -5.30 9.65 4.24
CA ALA A 109 -4.50 10.77 3.71
C ALA A 109 -5.37 11.96 3.28
#